data_AF-A0A958F206-F1
#
_entry.id   AF-A0A958F206-F1
#
_cell.length_a   1.000
_cell.length_b   1.000
_cell.length_c   1.000
_cell.angle_alpha   90.00
_cell.angle_beta   90.00
_cell.angle_gamma   90.00
#
_symmetry.space_group_name_H-M   'P 1'
#
loop_
_entity.id
_entity.type
_entity.pdbx_description
1 polymer ?
#
loop_
_entity_poly.entity_id
_entity_poly.type
_entity_poly.pdbx_seq_one_letter_code
_entity_poly.pdbx_strand_id
1 'polypeptide(L)' 'WDMMGRGKDARIISDMNEPWGESESCTSCGKCVQVCPTGALFEKGKSVAEMAKQRQFLPYLTIMRGGKR' A
#
# COMPACT_ATOMS: atom_id res chain seq x y z
N TRP A 1 5.85 4.60 1.40
CA TRP A 1 6.51 3.36 1.86
C TRP A 1 7.96 3.43 1.46
N ASP A 2 8.82 2.83 2.26
CA ASP A 2 10.27 2.76 2.06
C ASP A 2 10.80 1.38 2.49
N MET A 3 12.11 1.15 2.40
CA MET A 3 12.80 -0.07 2.78
C MET A 3 13.74 0.18 3.95
N MET A 4 13.64 -0.64 4.99
CA MET A 4 14.61 -0.68 6.10
C MET A 4 15.44 -1.95 6.03
N GLY A 5 16.72 -1.86 6.40
CA GLY A 5 17.64 -3.01 6.42
C GLY A 5 18.17 -3.34 5.03
N ARG A 6 18.92 -4.45 4.93
CA ARG A 6 19.55 -4.91 3.68
C ARG A 6 19.59 -6.44 3.64
N GLY A 7 19.66 -6.99 2.43
CA GLY A 7 19.72 -8.44 2.21
C GLY A 7 18.47 -9.16 2.75
N LYS A 8 18.67 -10.30 3.42
CA LYS A 8 17.58 -11.09 4.01
C LYS A 8 16.79 -10.33 5.10
N ASP A 9 17.38 -9.29 5.67
CA ASP A 9 16.80 -8.51 6.75
C ASP A 9 16.08 -7.24 6.23
N ALA A 10 15.97 -7.09 4.91
CA ALA A 10 15.25 -5.98 4.28
C ALA A 10 13.73 -6.12 4.47
N ARG A 11 13.07 -5.04 4.89
CA ARG A 11 11.62 -4.99 5.13
C ARG A 11 11.00 -3.70 4.58
N ILE A 12 9.76 -3.79 4.11
CA ILE A 12 8.96 -2.61 3.72
C ILE A 12 8.45 -1.92 4.98
N ILE A 13 8.60 -0.61 5.05
CA ILE A 13 8.18 0.24 6.16
C ILE A 13 7.37 1.46 5.69
N SER A 14 6.71 2.14 6.62
CA SER A 14 6.16 3.49 6.43
C SER A 14 7.00 4.49 7.22
N ASP A 15 7.40 5.59 6.57
CA ASP A 15 8.21 6.67 7.14
C ASP A 15 9.33 6.16 8.05
N MET A 16 9.35 6.52 9.34
CA MET A 16 10.36 6.04 10.31
C MET A 16 9.96 4.72 10.99
N ASN A 17 9.48 3.74 10.20
CA ASN A 17 8.93 2.47 10.68
C ASN A 17 7.73 2.66 11.61
N GLU A 18 6.90 3.64 11.30
CA GLU A 18 5.63 3.87 11.98
C GLU A 18 4.58 2.84 11.54
N PRO A 19 3.58 2.54 12.38
CA PRO A 19 2.49 1.66 12.01
C PRO A 19 1.77 2.13 10.73
N TRP A 20 1.41 1.17 9.87
CA TRP A 20 0.67 1.46 8.65
C TRP A 20 -0.65 2.18 8.95
N GLY A 21 -0.87 3.31 8.29
CA GLY A 21 -2.07 4.12 8.48
C GLY A 21 -1.94 5.22 9.54
N GLU A 22 -0.93 5.15 10.40
CA GLU A 22 -0.69 6.15 11.46
C GLU A 22 0.35 7.19 11.05
N SER A 23 1.14 6.95 10.00
CA SER A 23 2.18 7.90 9.62
C SER A 23 1.61 9.16 8.96
N GLU A 24 2.25 10.30 9.24
CA GLU A 24 1.76 11.63 8.81
C GLU A 24 1.68 11.75 7.28
N SER A 25 2.52 11.03 6.54
CA SER A 25 2.49 11.02 5.08
C SER A 25 1.36 10.14 4.50
N CYS A 26 0.70 9.32 5.33
CA CYS A 26 -0.36 8.43 4.89
C CYS A 26 -1.65 9.20 4.63
N THR A 27 -2.08 9.23 3.36
CA THR A 27 -3.35 9.87 2.96
C THR A 27 -4.58 8.98 3.08
N SER A 28 -4.45 7.80 3.71
CA SER A 28 -5.51 6.78 3.75
C SER A 28 -6.06 6.36 2.38
N CYS A 29 -5.29 6.56 1.30
CA CYS A 29 -5.74 6.25 -0.06
C CYS A 29 -5.87 4.76 -0.37
N GLY A 30 -5.37 3.84 0.47
CA GLY A 30 -5.48 2.40 0.27
C GLY A 30 -4.65 1.82 -0.90
N LYS A 31 -3.80 2.62 -1.56
CA LYS A 31 -3.01 2.17 -2.72
C LYS A 31 -2.05 1.02 -2.39
N CYS A 32 -1.40 1.06 -1.23
CA CYS A 32 -0.47 0.02 -0.77
C CYS A 32 -1.16 -1.34 -0.60
N VAL A 33 -2.34 -1.32 0.00
CA VAL A 33 -3.23 -2.47 0.13
C VAL A 33 -3.64 -2.98 -1.25
N GLN A 34 -4.17 -2.13 -2.13
CA GLN A 34 -4.66 -2.55 -3.44
C GLN A 34 -3.55 -3.13 -4.35
N VAL A 35 -2.33 -2.58 -4.33
CA VAL A 35 -1.24 -3.06 -5.19
C VAL A 35 -0.48 -4.28 -4.63
N CYS A 36 -0.54 -4.55 -3.33
CA CYS A 36 0.24 -5.63 -2.71
C CYS A 36 -0.14 -7.02 -3.29
N PRO A 37 0.74 -7.71 -4.03
CA PRO A 37 0.35 -8.90 -4.78
C PRO A 37 0.12 -10.12 -3.90
N THR A 38 0.85 -10.24 -2.79
CA THR A 38 0.81 -11.38 -1.87
C THR A 38 -0.20 -11.23 -0.74
N GLY A 39 -0.78 -10.05 -0.57
CA GLY A 39 -1.65 -9.75 0.57
C GLY A 39 -0.89 -9.55 1.89
N ALA A 40 0.41 -9.28 1.86
CA ALA A 40 1.17 -8.87 3.04
C ALA A 40 0.64 -7.55 3.66
N LEU A 41 -0.03 -6.72 2.85
CA LEU A 41 -0.80 -5.57 3.28
C LEU A 41 -2.28 -5.76 2.95
N PHE A 42 -3.13 -5.70 3.97
CA PHE A 42 -4.58 -5.84 3.88
C PHE A 42 -5.27 -4.92 4.90
N GLU A 43 -6.57 -4.71 4.75
CA GLU A 43 -7.33 -3.83 5.64
C GLU A 43 -7.55 -4.48 7.02
N LYS A 44 -7.42 -3.69 8.10
CA LYS A 44 -7.76 -4.15 9.45
C LYS A 44 -9.22 -4.61 9.48
N GLY A 45 -9.47 -5.75 10.14
CA GLY A 45 -10.81 -6.34 10.24
C GLY A 45 -11.22 -7.21 9.04
N LYS A 46 -10.33 -7.43 8.06
CA LYS A 46 -10.50 -8.40 6.98
C LYS A 46 -9.36 -9.41 7.02
N SER A 47 -9.61 -10.64 6.61
CA SER A 47 -8.56 -11.62 6.33
C SER A 47 -7.96 -11.38 4.94
N VAL A 48 -6.77 -11.93 4.72
CA VAL A 48 -6.11 -11.88 3.40
C VAL A 48 -6.98 -12.54 2.31
N ALA A 49 -7.74 -13.58 2.66
CA ALA A 49 -8.62 -14.29 1.73
C ALA A 49 -9.85 -13.46 1.30
N GLU A 50 -10.33 -12.56 2.17
CA GLU A 50 -11.47 -11.67 1.88
C GLU A 50 -11.07 -10.46 1.01
N MET A 51 -9.78 -10.31 0.74
CA MET A 51 -9.26 -9.13 0.05
C MET A 51 -9.61 -9.13 -1.44
N ALA A 52 -10.54 -8.25 -1.82
CA ALA A 52 -10.85 -8.00 -3.23
C ALA A 52 -9.90 -6.95 -3.85
N LYS A 53 -9.29 -7.30 -4.99
CA LYS A 53 -8.39 -6.42 -5.75
C LYS A 53 -9.15 -5.64 -6.81
N GLN A 54 -9.15 -4.32 -6.68
CA GLN A 54 -9.81 -3.43 -7.63
C GLN A 54 -8.88 -3.10 -8.81
N ARG A 55 -9.00 -3.87 -9.91
CA ARG A 55 -8.12 -3.73 -11.09
C ARG A 55 -8.10 -2.32 -11.70
N GLN A 56 -9.21 -1.59 -11.64
CA GLN A 56 -9.32 -0.23 -12.21
C GLN A 56 -8.87 0.88 -11.25
N PHE A 57 -8.49 0.53 -10.02
CA PHE A 57 -8.12 1.49 -8.98
C PHE A 57 -6.89 2.33 -9.34
N LEU A 58 -5.82 1.69 -9.82
CA LEU A 58 -4.59 2.40 -10.19
C LEU A 58 -4.76 3.27 -11.45
N PRO A 59 -5.39 2.79 -12.56
CA PRO A 59 -5.73 3.66 -13.69
C PRO A 59 -6.54 4.89 -13.28
N TYR A 60 -7.52 4.71 -12.38
CA TYR A 60 -8.33 5.81 -11.85
C TYR A 60 -7.49 6.84 -11.11
N LEU A 61 -6.62 6.41 -10.19
CA LEU A 61 -5.73 7.33 -9.46
C LEU A 61 -4.77 8.08 -10.39
N THR A 62 -4.28 7.45 -11.45
CA THR A 62 -3.41 8.10 -12.44
C THR A 62 -4.14 9.21 -13.20
N ILE A 63 -5.38 8.95 -13.63
CA ILE A 63 -6.24 9.94 -14.30
C ILE A 63 -6.50 11.14 -13.36
N MET A 64 -6.84 10.87 -12.10
CA MET A 64 -7.12 11.92 -11.11
C MET A 64 -5.91 12.80 -10.78
N ARG A 65 -4.69 12.27 -10.93
CA ARG A 65 -3.44 13.03 -10.78
C ARG A 65 -3.04 13.79 -12.04
N GLY A 66 -3.89 13.81 -13.08
CA GLY A 66 -3.59 14.47 -14.36
C GLY A 66 -2.58 13.71 -15.23
N GLY A 67 -2.30 12.44 -14.92
CA GLY A 67 -1.40 11.60 -15.71
C GLY A 67 -2.01 11.32 -17.09
N LYS A 68 -1.34 11.78 -18.15
CA LYS A 68 -1.64 11.32 -19.52
C LYS A 68 -1.21 9.86 -19.63
N ARG A 69 -2.10 9.01 -20.15
CA ARG A 69 -1.84 7.58 -20.41
C ARG A 69 -0.63 7.38 -21.30
#